data_AF-A0A9W8PI19-F1
#
_entry.id   AF-A0A9W8PI19-F1
#
_cell.length_a   1.000
_cell.length_b   1.000
_cell.length_c   1.000
_cell.angle_alpha   90.00
_cell.angle_beta   90.00
_cell.angle_gamma   90.00
#
_symmetry.space_group_name_H-M   'P 1'
#
loop_
_entity.id
_entity.type
_entity.pdbx_description
1 polymer ?
#
loop_
_entity_poly.entity_id
_entity_poly.type
_entity_poly.pdbx_seq_one_letter_code
_entity_poly.pdbx_strand_id
1 'polypeptide(L)'
;MHYSTLTTISALATMTSALGINCRGSGFCSGGAGNLINLKAIVDNIQPRDRHYETGQQVACTGDTCAFFQSSATGTADDVSWALQALLDHGCKKCGSVPMQDGNNVDDGQLTVNFVSDPSCQGAC
;
A
#
# COMPACT_ATOMS: atom_id res chain seq x y z
N MET A 1 -45.89 -0.56 -46.05
CA MET A 1 -44.61 -1.11 -45.58
C MET A 1 -44.07 -0.19 -44.51
N HIS A 2 -44.10 -0.60 -43.24
CA HIS A 2 -43.61 0.22 -42.12
C HIS A 2 -42.97 -0.70 -41.09
N TYR A 3 -41.64 -0.73 -41.01
CA TYR A 3 -40.93 -1.08 -39.79
C TYR A 3 -39.58 -0.36 -39.80
N SER A 4 -39.35 0.52 -38.83
CA SER A 4 -38.02 0.97 -38.45
C SER A 4 -38.03 1.18 -36.94
N THR A 5 -37.77 0.10 -36.23
CA THR A 5 -37.49 0.11 -34.79
C THR A 5 -36.02 0.46 -34.59
N LEU A 6 -35.76 1.66 -34.09
CA LEU A 6 -34.45 2.10 -33.60
C LEU A 6 -34.25 1.58 -32.17
N THR A 7 -33.42 0.56 -32.01
CA THR A 7 -32.98 0.06 -30.70
C THR A 7 -31.79 0.90 -30.21
N THR A 8 -32.02 1.77 -29.24
CA THR A 8 -30.97 2.51 -28.53
C THR A 8 -30.32 1.60 -27.49
N ILE A 9 -29.05 1.26 -27.69
CA ILE A 9 -28.23 0.52 -26.72
C ILE A 9 -27.64 1.54 -25.74
N SER A 10 -28.20 1.62 -24.53
CA SER A 10 -27.61 2.39 -23.43
C SER A 10 -26.47 1.57 -22.82
N ALA A 11 -25.22 1.99 -23.05
CA ALA A 11 -24.06 1.43 -22.39
C ALA A 11 -24.00 1.92 -20.93
N LEU A 12 -24.09 1.00 -19.96
CA LEU A 12 -23.80 1.31 -18.56
C LEU A 12 -22.28 1.31 -18.38
N ALA A 13 -21.69 2.51 -18.25
CA ALA A 13 -20.30 2.63 -17.83
C ALA A 13 -20.18 2.34 -16.32
N THR A 14 -19.57 1.22 -15.96
CA THR A 14 -19.21 0.93 -14.56
C THR A 14 -18.02 1.80 -14.17
N MET A 15 -18.27 2.82 -13.34
CA MET A 15 -17.20 3.62 -12.73
C MET A 15 -16.57 2.79 -11.61
N THR A 16 -15.41 2.17 -11.85
CA THR A 16 -14.62 1.62 -10.74
C THR A 16 -14.02 2.79 -9.98
N SER A 17 -14.35 2.93 -8.69
CA SER A 17 -13.70 3.91 -7.83
C SER A 17 -12.30 3.40 -7.52
N ALA A 18 -11.27 4.05 -8.07
CA ALA A 18 -9.88 3.84 -7.68
C ALA A 18 -9.75 3.91 -6.15
N LEU A 19 -9.22 2.85 -5.54
CA LEU A 19 -8.99 2.85 -4.10
C LEU A 19 -7.67 3.55 -3.83
N GLY A 20 -7.72 4.76 -3.27
CA GLY A 20 -6.53 5.52 -2.91
C GLY A 20 -5.92 5.08 -1.57
N ILE A 21 -5.18 6.01 -0.96
CA ILE A 21 -4.64 5.83 0.40
C ILE A 21 -5.72 5.35 1.38
N ASN A 22 -5.40 4.35 2.18
CA ASN A 22 -6.37 3.75 3.09
C ASN A 22 -5.70 3.03 4.27
N CYS A 23 -6.48 2.73 5.31
CA CYS A 23 -6.03 2.01 6.50
C CYS A 23 -6.50 0.55 6.52
N ARG A 24 -6.76 -0.05 5.36
CA ARG A 24 -7.17 -1.45 5.27
C ARG A 24 -5.97 -2.36 5.52
N GLY A 25 -6.25 -3.52 6.09
CA GLY A 25 -5.26 -4.54 6.41
C GLY A 25 -5.95 -5.78 6.96
N SER A 26 -5.15 -6.78 7.31
CA SER A 26 -5.63 -7.99 7.97
C SER A 26 -6.31 -7.68 9.30
N GLY A 27 -7.27 -8.52 9.73
CA GLY A 27 -7.87 -8.42 11.07
C GLY A 27 -6.82 -8.49 12.20
N PHE A 28 -5.70 -9.18 11.95
CA PHE A 28 -4.56 -9.29 12.86
C PHE A 28 -3.81 -7.97 13.08
N CYS A 29 -3.99 -6.98 12.20
CA CYS A 29 -3.44 -5.64 12.38
C CYS A 29 -3.93 -4.98 13.67
N SER A 30 -5.13 -5.29 14.16
CA SER A 30 -5.63 -4.72 15.41
C SER A 30 -4.90 -5.25 16.66
N GLY A 31 -4.49 -6.52 16.66
CA GLY A 31 -3.89 -7.22 17.80
C GLY A 31 -2.36 -7.24 17.87
N GLY A 32 -1.66 -6.99 16.75
CA GLY A 32 -0.20 -7.04 16.70
C GLY A 32 0.52 -5.92 17.48
N ALA A 33 1.75 -6.16 17.92
CA ALA A 33 2.57 -5.19 18.67
C ALA A 33 3.11 -4.03 17.79
N GLY A 34 3.21 -4.25 16.48
CA GLY A 34 3.69 -3.27 15.52
C GLY A 34 2.75 -2.07 15.35
N ASN A 35 3.33 -0.90 15.10
CA ASN A 35 2.61 0.31 14.71
C ASN A 35 3.42 1.11 13.68
N LEU A 36 2.73 2.01 12.97
CA LEU A 36 3.33 2.78 11.86
C LEU A 36 4.42 3.74 12.33
N ILE A 37 4.33 4.29 13.54
CA ILE A 37 5.31 5.24 14.08
C ILE A 37 6.65 4.54 14.29
N ASN A 38 6.65 3.35 14.89
CA ASN A 38 7.86 2.56 15.10
C ASN A 38 8.44 2.07 13.77
N LEU A 39 7.59 1.65 12.84
CA LEU A 39 8.01 1.24 11.50
C LEU A 39 8.70 2.41 10.77
N LYS A 40 8.10 3.60 10.82
CA LYS A 40 8.66 4.81 10.21
C LYS A 40 10.01 5.14 10.81
N ALA A 41 10.15 5.10 12.14
CA ALA A 41 11.43 5.36 12.80
C ALA A 41 12.52 4.39 12.34
N ILE A 42 12.20 3.11 12.11
CA ILE A 42 13.14 2.13 11.55
C ILE A 42 13.53 2.52 10.12
N VAL A 43 12.55 2.77 9.25
CA VAL A 43 12.78 3.09 7.84
C VAL A 43 13.56 4.39 7.67
N ASP A 44 13.33 5.40 8.50
CA ASP A 44 14.04 6.69 8.47
C ASP A 44 15.55 6.55 8.75
N ASN A 45 15.95 5.47 9.41
CA ASN A 45 17.36 5.17 9.69
C ASN A 45 18.03 4.26 8.64
N ILE A 46 17.30 3.78 7.63
CA ILE A 46 17.89 2.96 6.55
C ILE A 46 18.84 3.82 5.74
N GLN A 47 20.04 3.30 5.48
CA GLN A 47 21.04 3.86 4.59
C GLN A 47 21.58 2.77 3.65
N PRO A 48 21.89 3.10 2.38
CA PRO A 48 21.68 4.41 1.77
C PRO A 48 20.18 4.66 1.48
N ARG A 49 19.78 5.94 1.41
CA ARG A 49 18.37 6.34 1.23
C ARG A 49 17.78 5.89 -0.11
N ASP A 50 18.61 5.77 -1.14
CA ASP A 50 18.28 5.30 -2.49
C ASP A 50 18.31 3.78 -2.63
N ARG A 51 18.52 3.02 -1.53
CA ARG A 51 18.45 1.56 -1.55
C ARG A 51 17.10 1.11 -2.10
N HIS A 52 17.15 0.36 -3.20
CA HIS A 52 15.97 -0.10 -3.91
C HIS A 52 15.43 -1.42 -3.35
N TYR A 53 14.10 -1.56 -3.39
CA TYR A 53 13.35 -2.72 -2.92
C TYR A 53 12.35 -3.15 -3.99
N GLU A 54 12.37 -4.45 -4.29
CA GLU A 54 11.49 -5.05 -5.28
C GLU A 54 10.09 -5.32 -4.73
N THR A 55 9.14 -5.58 -5.64
CA THR A 55 7.80 -6.04 -5.27
C THR A 55 7.88 -7.28 -4.37
N GLY A 56 7.18 -7.25 -3.24
CA GLY A 56 7.13 -8.33 -2.25
C GLY A 56 8.30 -8.38 -1.28
N GLN A 57 9.36 -7.61 -1.50
CA GLN A 57 10.47 -7.52 -0.57
C GLN A 57 10.05 -6.74 0.68
N GLN A 58 10.24 -7.35 1.86
CA GLN A 58 10.07 -6.67 3.14
C GLN A 58 11.16 -5.61 3.29
N VAL A 59 10.77 -4.37 3.55
CA VAL A 59 11.67 -3.22 3.78
C VAL A 59 12.00 -3.09 5.25
N ALA A 60 10.98 -3.23 6.10
CA ALA A 60 11.14 -3.21 7.53
C ALA A 60 9.97 -3.94 8.19
N CYS A 61 10.23 -4.52 9.35
CA CYS A 61 9.22 -5.21 10.17
C CYS A 61 9.36 -4.85 11.65
N THR A 62 8.22 -4.84 12.34
CA THR A 62 8.14 -4.66 13.80
C THR A 62 7.17 -5.69 14.39
N GLY A 63 7.72 -6.84 14.78
CA GLY A 63 6.94 -8.04 15.08
C GLY A 63 6.30 -8.52 13.78
N ASP A 64 5.02 -8.84 13.82
CA ASP A 64 4.33 -9.42 12.67
C ASP A 64 3.81 -8.36 11.68
N THR A 65 4.25 -7.10 11.78
CA THR A 65 3.79 -6.01 10.90
C THR A 65 4.96 -5.52 10.06
N CYS A 66 4.82 -5.61 8.74
CA CYS A 66 5.88 -5.30 7.79
C CYS A 66 5.43 -4.28 6.74
N ALA A 67 6.37 -3.45 6.30
CA ALA A 67 6.24 -2.62 5.10
C ALA A 67 6.88 -3.31 3.90
N PHE A 68 6.17 -3.36 2.78
CA PHE A 68 6.66 -3.91 1.52
C PHE A 68 5.90 -3.31 0.34
N PHE A 69 6.51 -3.31 -0.83
CA PHE A 69 5.83 -2.95 -2.07
C PHE A 69 5.00 -4.13 -2.60
N GLN A 70 3.85 -3.84 -3.21
CA GLN A 70 3.03 -4.84 -3.91
C GLN A 70 2.33 -4.22 -5.14
N SER A 71 1.53 -5.03 -5.84
CA SER A 71 0.80 -4.60 -7.05
C SER A 71 1.73 -4.02 -8.13
N SER A 72 2.91 -4.63 -8.32
CA SER A 72 3.98 -4.19 -9.24
C SER A 72 4.79 -2.95 -8.84
N ALA A 73 4.50 -2.32 -7.69
CA ALA A 73 5.35 -1.24 -7.20
C ALA A 73 6.73 -1.75 -6.80
N THR A 74 7.73 -0.90 -7.02
CA THR A 74 9.08 -0.96 -6.46
C THR A 74 9.45 0.43 -6.00
N GLY A 75 10.53 0.58 -5.25
CA GLY A 75 10.95 1.91 -4.80
C GLY A 75 12.12 1.90 -3.84
N THR A 76 12.43 3.06 -3.33
CA THR A 76 13.58 3.31 -2.45
C THR A 76 13.19 3.38 -0.99
N ALA A 77 14.16 3.37 -0.08
CA ALA A 77 13.90 3.63 1.34
C ALA A 77 13.30 5.02 1.59
N ASP A 78 13.59 6.02 0.75
CA ASP A 78 12.93 7.34 0.79
C ASP A 78 11.45 7.26 0.41
N ASP A 79 11.11 6.53 -0.66
CA ASP A 79 9.72 6.34 -1.07
C ASP A 79 8.89 5.65 0.03
N VAL A 80 9.50 4.67 0.71
CA VAL A 80 8.87 3.98 1.83
C VAL A 80 8.66 4.92 3.02
N SER A 81 9.66 5.73 3.36
CA SER A 81 9.55 6.72 4.45
C SER A 81 8.43 7.73 4.19
N TRP A 82 8.35 8.24 2.96
CA TRP A 82 7.29 9.14 2.53
C TRP A 82 5.91 8.48 2.66
N ALA A 83 5.75 7.26 2.14
CA ALA A 83 4.46 6.57 2.18
C ALA A 83 4.03 6.22 3.62
N LEU A 84 4.96 5.86 4.50
CA LEU A 84 4.65 5.69 5.92
C LEU A 84 4.19 7.01 6.58
N GLN A 85 4.78 8.14 6.22
CA GLN A 85 4.30 9.45 6.68
C GLN A 85 2.90 9.74 6.13
N ALA A 86 2.64 9.48 4.85
CA ALA A 86 1.32 9.66 4.26
C ALA A 86 0.24 8.84 4.97
N LEU A 87 0.54 7.59 5.37
CA LEU A 87 -0.37 6.77 6.17
C LEU A 87 -0.66 7.37 7.55
N LEU A 88 0.37 7.89 8.22
CA LEU A 88 0.22 8.56 9.52
C LEU A 88 -0.65 9.82 9.38
N ASP A 89 -0.41 10.62 8.36
CA ASP A 89 -1.17 11.85 8.06
C ASP A 89 -2.62 11.53 7.69
N HIS A 90 -2.86 10.39 7.05
CA HIS A 90 -4.20 9.85 6.77
C HIS A 90 -4.89 9.27 8.02
N GLY A 91 -4.22 9.19 9.16
CA GLY A 91 -4.76 8.70 10.43
C GLY A 91 -4.70 7.18 10.60
N CYS A 92 -3.98 6.48 9.74
CA CYS A 92 -3.71 5.06 9.94
C CYS A 92 -2.75 4.88 11.13
N LYS A 93 -2.98 3.85 11.94
CA LYS A 93 -2.19 3.60 13.16
C LYS A 93 -1.26 2.39 13.06
N LYS A 94 -1.69 1.36 12.33
CA LYS A 94 -1.00 0.06 12.30
C LYS A 94 -0.77 -0.45 10.88
N CYS A 95 -1.84 -0.54 10.10
CA CYS A 95 -1.81 -1.05 8.73
C CYS A 95 -2.46 -0.06 7.78
N GLY A 96 -2.12 -0.20 6.50
CA GLY A 96 -2.65 0.63 5.44
C GLY A 96 -1.88 0.45 4.14
N SER A 97 -2.30 1.19 3.13
CA SER A 97 -1.68 1.17 1.82
C SER A 97 -1.71 2.55 1.17
N VAL A 98 -0.67 2.86 0.42
CA VAL A 98 -0.51 4.12 -0.33
C VAL A 98 -0.21 3.78 -1.79
N PRO A 99 -0.97 4.32 -2.76
CA PRO A 99 -0.61 4.22 -4.17
C PRO A 99 0.75 4.85 -4.43
N MET A 100 1.60 4.18 -5.20
CA MET A 100 2.93 4.66 -5.59
C MET A 100 2.96 5.17 -7.04
N GLN A 101 1.86 5.05 -7.76
CA GLN A 101 1.72 5.50 -9.15
C GLN A 101 0.65 6.59 -9.28
N ASP A 102 0.76 7.35 -10.37
CA ASP A 102 -0.24 8.35 -10.75
C ASP A 102 -1.61 7.69 -10.98
N GLY A 103 -2.69 8.40 -10.63
CA GLY A 103 -4.06 7.88 -10.71
C GLY A 103 -4.65 7.43 -9.37
N ASN A 104 -3.85 7.44 -8.29
CA ASN A 104 -4.29 7.23 -6.91
C ASN A 104 -5.10 5.93 -6.73
N ASN A 105 -4.63 4.86 -7.36
CA ASN A 105 -5.22 3.53 -7.29
C ASN A 105 -4.18 2.52 -6.80
N VAL A 106 -4.45 1.87 -5.66
CA VAL A 106 -3.51 0.93 -5.06
C VAL A 106 -3.29 -0.34 -5.91
N ASP A 107 -4.26 -0.69 -6.76
CA ASP A 107 -4.18 -1.86 -7.65
C ASP A 107 -3.12 -1.68 -8.76
N ASP A 108 -2.72 -0.44 -9.06
CA ASP A 108 -1.72 -0.13 -10.06
C ASP A 108 -0.29 -0.17 -9.48
N GLY A 109 -0.16 -0.13 -8.16
CA GLY A 109 1.12 -0.15 -7.45
C GLY A 109 1.01 0.53 -6.10
N GLN A 110 1.44 -0.15 -5.03
CA GLN A 110 1.29 0.39 -3.68
C GLN A 110 2.44 0.00 -2.73
N LEU A 111 2.75 0.88 -1.78
CA LEU A 111 3.37 0.46 -0.53
C LEU A 111 2.28 -0.04 0.40
N THR A 112 2.52 -1.18 1.05
CA THR A 112 1.60 -1.80 2.01
C THR A 112 2.27 -2.00 3.34
N VAL A 113 1.55 -1.67 4.42
CA VAL A 113 1.84 -2.13 5.76
C VAL A 113 0.76 -3.10 6.19
N ASN A 114 1.13 -4.35 6.43
CA ASN A 114 0.18 -5.39 6.80
C ASN A 114 0.82 -6.45 7.71
N PHE A 115 -0.03 -7.30 8.27
CA PHE A 115 0.38 -8.49 9.00
C PHE A 115 1.10 -9.49 8.07
N VAL A 116 2.24 -10.01 8.54
CA VAL A 116 3.02 -11.08 7.91
C VAL A 116 3.26 -12.15 8.97
N SER A 117 2.82 -13.38 8.70
CA SER A 117 2.88 -14.49 9.67
C SER A 117 4.29 -15.00 9.95
N ASP A 118 5.20 -14.82 9.00
CA ASP A 118 6.61 -15.21 9.11
C ASP A 118 7.49 -14.08 8.52
N PRO A 119 7.75 -13.01 9.29
CA PRO A 119 8.61 -11.92 8.87
C PRO A 119 10.04 -12.43 8.59
N SER A 120 10.64 -11.99 7.49
CA SER A 120 12.01 -12.39 7.14
C SER A 120 13.08 -11.63 7.92
N CYS A 121 12.70 -10.55 8.62
CA CYS A 121 13.59 -9.74 9.43
C CYS A 121 12.84 -9.07 10.60
N GLN A 122 13.59 -8.46 11.53
CA GLN A 122 13.07 -7.57 12.56
C GLN A 122 13.89 -6.28 12.57
N GLY A 123 13.24 -5.13 12.41
CA GLY A 123 13.92 -3.87 12.13
C GLY A 123 14.01 -3.62 10.63
N ALA A 124 15.12 -3.04 10.16
CA ALA A 124 15.36 -2.80 8.75
C ALA A 124 15.79 -4.10 8.05
N CYS A 125 15.17 -4.39 6.92
CA CYS A 125 15.65 -5.34 5.94
C CYS A 125 16.31 -4.57 4.77
#